data_AF-A0A2J8UL28-F1
#
_entry.id   AF-A0A2J8UL28-F1
#
_cell.length_a   1.000
_cell.length_b   1.000
_cell.length_c   1.000
_cell.angle_alpha   90.00
_cell.angle_beta   90.00
_cell.angle_gamma   90.00
#
_symmetry.space_group_name_H-M   'P 1'
#
loop_
_entity.id
_entity.type
_entity.pdbx_description
1 polymer ?
#
loop_
_entity_poly.entity_id
_entity_poly.type
_entity_poly.pdbx_seq_one_letter_code
_entity_poly.pdbx_strand_id
1 'polypeptide(L)'
;RLYSKDDEPAVKLQLLPHKHDIITLLGVGGHWVTTEENLQLDPPDSHCLFLKGATLAFLNDEVWNLSNVQQGKYLCILKDVMEKLSTGVFRPHSDEHIPVFEARIFFGNC
;
A
#
# COMPACT_ATOMS: atom_id res chain seq x y z
N ARG A 1 4.88 -40.44 -18.09
CA ARG A 1 4.85 -39.04 -18.58
C ARG A 1 3.68 -38.36 -17.85
N LEU A 2 3.83 -38.08 -16.55
CA LEU A 2 4.27 -36.79 -15.99
C LEU A 2 3.46 -35.62 -16.60
N TYR A 3 2.33 -35.29 -15.97
CA TYR A 3 1.79 -33.93 -15.98
C TYR A 3 2.24 -33.31 -14.65
N SER A 4 3.28 -32.48 -14.73
CA SER A 4 3.79 -31.70 -13.61
C SER A 4 2.74 -30.69 -13.18
N LYS A 5 2.48 -30.62 -11.87
CA LYS A 5 1.67 -29.58 -11.21
C LYS A 5 2.59 -28.40 -10.86
N ASP A 6 3.24 -27.80 -11.86
CA ASP A 6 4.23 -26.73 -11.61
C ASP A 6 4.05 -25.50 -12.52
N ASP A 7 2.86 -25.31 -13.10
CA ASP A 7 2.51 -24.10 -13.85
C ASP A 7 1.43 -23.30 -13.12
N GLU A 8 1.64 -23.02 -11.83
CA GLU A 8 1.09 -21.79 -11.26
C GLU A 8 1.96 -20.64 -11.79
N PRO A 9 1.39 -19.58 -12.37
CA PRO A 9 2.19 -18.44 -12.79
C PRO A 9 2.87 -17.94 -11.53
N ALA A 10 4.20 -18.06 -11.47
CA ALA A 10 5.01 -17.50 -10.42
C ALA A 10 4.57 -16.04 -10.27
N VAL A 11 3.70 -15.80 -9.27
CA VAL A 11 3.30 -14.48 -8.83
C VAL A 11 4.63 -13.78 -8.72
N LYS A 12 4.85 -12.77 -9.57
CA LYS A 12 6.06 -11.96 -9.49
C LYS A 12 6.13 -11.56 -8.04
N LEU A 13 6.98 -12.24 -7.27
CA LEU A 13 7.37 -11.81 -5.94
C LEU A 13 8.09 -10.51 -6.26
N GLN A 14 7.31 -9.43 -6.35
CA GLN A 14 7.84 -8.09 -6.39
C GLN A 14 8.81 -8.09 -5.23
N LEU A 15 10.10 -7.94 -5.54
CA LEU A 15 11.16 -7.87 -4.54
C LEU A 15 10.85 -6.63 -3.71
N LEU A 16 9.99 -6.80 -2.72
CA LEU A 16 9.62 -5.75 -1.82
C LEU A 16 10.89 -5.41 -1.05
N PRO A 17 11.22 -4.11 -0.94
CA PRO A 17 12.41 -3.70 -0.22
C PRO A 17 12.36 -4.26 1.19
N HIS A 18 13.48 -4.82 1.64
CA HIS A 18 13.56 -5.36 2.98
C HIS A 18 13.37 -4.21 3.98
N LYS A 19 12.65 -4.45 5.08
CA LYS A 19 12.32 -3.42 6.09
C LYS A 19 13.56 -2.62 6.54
N HIS A 20 14.69 -3.30 6.69
CA HIS A 20 15.96 -2.70 7.11
C HIS A 20 16.49 -1.68 6.10
N ASP A 21 16.33 -1.95 4.81
CA ASP A 21 16.76 -1.05 3.74
C ASP A 21 15.93 0.23 3.77
N ILE A 22 14.61 0.11 3.97
CA ILE A 22 13.71 1.25 4.12
C ILE A 22 14.13 2.11 5.32
N ILE A 23 14.34 1.49 6.49
CA ILE A 23 14.72 2.20 7.72
C ILE A 23 16.08 2.88 7.57
N THR A 24 17.03 2.23 6.89
CA THR A 24 18.35 2.80 6.63
C THR A 24 18.26 4.05 5.74
N LEU A 25 17.42 3.97 4.70
CA LEU A 25 17.16 5.07 3.76
C LEU A 25 16.34 6.22 4.36
N LEU A 26 15.64 6.02 5.48
CA LEU A 26 14.92 7.11 6.16
C LEU A 26 15.90 8.20 6.62
N GLY A 27 15.60 9.44 6.25
CA GLY A 27 16.28 10.62 6.78
C GLY A 27 15.95 10.87 8.25
N VAL A 28 16.71 11.77 8.89
CA VAL A 28 16.40 12.24 10.25
C VAL A 28 15.02 12.91 10.25
N GLY A 29 14.15 12.52 11.17
CA GLY A 29 12.74 12.96 11.22
C GLY A 29 11.83 12.34 10.15
N GLY A 30 12.32 11.35 9.38
CA GLY A 30 11.57 10.70 8.31
C GLY A 30 10.32 9.96 8.82
N HIS A 31 9.35 9.79 7.93
CA HIS A 31 8.13 9.03 8.21
C HIS A 31 7.99 7.89 7.20
N TRP A 32 7.88 6.67 7.71
CA TRP A 32 7.50 5.50 6.94
C TRP A 32 6.04 5.17 7.21
N VAL A 33 5.22 5.23 6.17
CA VAL A 33 3.81 4.79 6.22
C VAL A 33 3.69 3.49 5.41
N THR A 34 3.11 2.45 5.99
CA THR A 34 2.97 1.12 5.36
C THR A 34 1.57 0.55 5.54
N THR A 35 1.13 -0.28 4.60
CA THR A 35 -0.09 -1.11 4.71
C THR A 35 0.23 -2.55 5.11
N GLU A 36 1.50 -2.87 5.32
CA GLU A 36 1.96 -4.22 5.69
C GLU A 36 1.53 -4.58 7.11
N GLU A 37 0.52 -5.44 7.25
CA GLU A 37 -0.06 -5.86 8.54
C GLU A 37 0.94 -6.66 9.40
N ASN A 38 1.73 -7.52 8.77
CA ASN A 38 2.64 -8.45 9.46
C ASN A 38 4.05 -7.89 9.64
N LEU A 39 4.22 -6.57 9.57
CA LEU A 39 5.52 -5.94 9.73
C LEU A 39 6.06 -6.14 11.14
N GLN A 40 7.18 -6.85 11.25
CA GLN A 40 7.90 -7.03 12.50
C GLN A 40 9.08 -6.07 12.59
N LEU A 41 9.17 -5.31 13.68
CA LEU A 41 10.29 -4.41 13.92
C LEU A 41 11.30 -5.07 14.87
N ASP A 42 12.52 -5.29 14.39
CA ASP A 42 13.55 -5.91 15.23
C ASP A 42 14.16 -4.86 16.19
N PRO A 43 14.74 -5.28 17.33
CA PRO A 43 15.37 -4.35 18.27
C PRO A 43 16.39 -3.39 17.62
N PRO A 44 17.27 -3.81 16.70
CA PRO A 44 18.20 -2.89 16.02
C PRO A 44 17.49 -1.85 15.14
N ASP A 45 16.42 -2.26 14.46
CA ASP A 45 15.63 -1.39 13.57
C ASP A 45 14.89 -0.31 14.37
N SER A 46 14.29 -0.69 15.49
CA SER A 46 13.67 0.27 16.42
C SER A 46 14.66 1.27 17.00
N HIS A 47 15.87 0.82 17.33
CA HIS A 47 16.94 1.70 17.79
C HIS A 47 17.38 2.68 16.70
N CYS A 48 17.48 2.22 15.46
CA CYS A 48 17.80 3.06 14.31
C CYS A 48 16.75 4.15 14.09
N LEU A 49 15.45 3.80 14.16
CA LEU A 49 14.35 4.76 14.09
C LEU A 49 14.46 5.81 15.21
N PHE A 50 14.75 5.38 16.45
CA PHE A 50 14.92 6.29 17.58
C PHE A 50 16.07 7.27 17.35
N LEU A 51 17.24 6.79 16.94
CA LEU A 51 18.41 7.65 16.67
C LEU A 51 18.16 8.65 15.55
N LYS A 52 17.42 8.24 14.52
CA LYS A 52 17.01 9.13 13.43
C LYS A 52 15.85 10.04 13.83
N GLY A 53 15.19 9.84 14.97
CA GLY A 53 13.90 10.48 15.27
C GLY A 53 12.85 10.20 14.19
N ALA A 54 12.94 9.05 13.52
CA ALA A 54 12.05 8.65 12.45
C ALA A 54 10.83 7.93 13.02
N THR A 55 9.71 7.99 12.29
CA THR A 55 8.42 7.44 12.71
C THR A 55 7.96 6.36 11.74
N LEU A 56 7.37 5.29 12.29
CA LEU A 56 6.64 4.26 11.55
C LEU A 56 5.15 4.40 11.84
N ALA A 57 4.32 4.44 10.80
CA ALA A 57 2.88 4.48 10.90
C ALA A 57 2.23 3.45 9.95
N PHE A 58 1.05 2.98 10.35
CA PHE A 58 0.28 2.02 9.58
C PHE A 58 -0.90 2.72 8.92
N LEU A 59 -1.07 2.49 7.62
CA LEU A 59 -2.26 2.83 6.87
C LEU A 59 -3.14 1.58 6.82
N ASN A 60 -4.24 1.59 7.57
CA ASN A 60 -5.19 0.49 7.62
C ASN A 60 -6.57 1.00 7.17
N ASP A 61 -7.14 0.31 6.18
CA ASP A 61 -8.44 0.66 5.60
C ASP A 61 -9.58 0.54 6.61
N GLU A 62 -9.50 -0.41 7.54
CA GLU A 62 -10.51 -0.63 8.58
C GLU A 62 -10.63 0.56 9.53
N VAL A 63 -9.52 1.27 9.80
CA VAL A 63 -9.48 2.41 10.72
C VAL A 63 -10.35 3.56 10.22
N TRP A 64 -10.53 3.72 8.91
CA TRP A 64 -11.40 4.74 8.34
C TRP A 64 -12.89 4.49 8.67
N ASN A 65 -13.27 3.22 8.80
CA ASN A 65 -14.65 2.83 9.09
C ASN A 65 -14.97 2.83 10.60
N LEU A 66 -13.95 2.71 11.46
CA LEU A 66 -14.11 2.57 12.91
C LEU A 66 -14.25 3.90 13.67
N SER A 67 -13.99 5.05 13.03
CA SER A 67 -14.07 6.35 13.69
C SER A 67 -14.82 7.40 12.85
N ASN A 68 -15.87 7.97 13.42
CA ASN A 68 -16.63 9.07 12.81
C ASN A 68 -15.76 10.29 12.49
N VAL A 69 -14.69 10.52 13.26
CA VAL A 69 -13.73 11.62 13.01
C VAL A 69 -12.92 11.35 11.74
N GLN A 70 -12.60 10.09 11.45
CA GLN A 70 -11.88 9.70 10.24
C GLN A 70 -12.77 9.79 9.00
N GLN A 71 -14.07 9.54 9.13
CA GLN A 71 -15.03 9.76 8.04
C GLN A 71 -15.06 11.22 7.57
N GLY A 72 -15.04 12.18 8.50
CA GLY A 72 -14.95 13.61 8.16
C GLY A 72 -13.66 13.95 7.40
N LYS A 73 -12.52 13.42 7.85
CA LYS A 73 -11.23 13.58 7.16
C LYS A 73 -11.24 12.96 5.77
N TYR A 74 -11.84 11.78 5.63
CA TYR A 74 -11.96 11.09 4.35
C TYR A 74 -12.75 11.92 3.33
N LEU A 75 -13.87 12.53 3.73
CA LEU A 75 -14.64 13.43 2.86
C LEU A 75 -13.82 14.66 2.43
N CYS A 76 -13.00 15.22 3.32
CA CYS A 76 -12.08 16.31 2.96
C CYS A 76 -11.04 15.87 1.94
N ILE A 77 -10.46 14.67 2.11
CA ILE A 77 -9.49 14.10 1.16
C ILE A 77 -10.15 13.87 -0.20
N LEU A 78 -11.34 13.25 -0.22
CA LEU A 78 -12.09 13.01 -1.46
C LEU A 78 -12.39 14.31 -2.21
N LYS A 79 -12.79 15.36 -1.49
CA LYS A 79 -13.03 16.67 -2.10
C LYS A 79 -11.78 17.21 -2.78
N ASP A 80 -10.63 17.20 -2.09
CA ASP A 80 -9.35 17.65 -2.64
C ASP A 80 -8.91 16.81 -3.85
N VAL A 81 -9.07 15.49 -3.77
CA VAL A 81 -8.78 14.58 -4.89
C VAL A 81 -9.65 14.91 -6.10
N MET A 82 -10.97 15.09 -5.92
CA MET A 82 -11.86 15.45 -7.03
C MET A 82 -11.54 16.82 -7.63
N GLU A 83 -11.14 17.79 -6.81
CA GLU A 83 -10.68 19.10 -7.29
C GLU A 83 -9.42 18.96 -8.15
N LYS A 84 -8.43 18.20 -7.69
CA LYS A 84 -7.19 17.92 -8.43
C LYS A 84 -7.43 17.11 -9.70
N LEU A 85 -8.43 16.23 -9.73
CA LEU A 85 -8.87 15.54 -10.96
C LEU A 85 -9.53 16.53 -11.94
N SER A 86 -10.42 17.39 -11.46
CA SER A 86 -11.14 18.36 -12.30
C SER A 86 -10.22 19.40 -12.96
N THR A 87 -9.13 19.74 -12.27
CA THR A 87 -8.08 20.66 -12.77
C THR A 87 -7.00 19.94 -13.58
N GLY A 88 -7.06 18.61 -13.67
CA GLY A 88 -6.11 17.79 -14.43
C GLY A 88 -4.72 17.67 -13.79
N VAL A 89 -4.56 18.07 -12.52
CA VAL A 89 -3.35 17.85 -11.71
C VAL A 89 -3.15 16.37 -11.45
N PHE A 90 -4.24 15.66 -11.14
CA PHE A 90 -4.24 14.21 -11.06
C PHE A 90 -4.75 13.61 -12.38
N ARG A 91 -4.01 12.62 -12.89
CA ARG A 91 -4.36 11.82 -14.07
C ARG A 91 -4.25 10.35 -13.70
N PRO A 92 -5.38 9.69 -13.38
CA PRO A 92 -5.38 8.28 -13.03
C PRO A 92 -4.77 7.45 -14.15
N HIS A 93 -4.01 6.42 -13.78
CA HIS A 93 -3.62 5.41 -14.75
C HIS A 93 -4.87 4.63 -15.17
N SER A 94 -5.25 4.73 -16.43
CA SER A 94 -6.36 3.94 -16.97
C SER A 94 -5.81 2.61 -17.45
N ASP A 95 -6.13 1.54 -16.71
CA ASP A 95 -5.92 0.18 -17.18
C ASP A 95 -6.88 -0.15 -18.33
N GLU A 96 -6.62 -1.28 -19.00
CA GLU A 96 -7.46 -1.77 -20.08
C GLU A 96 -8.92 -1.94 -19.62
N HIS A 97 -9.85 -1.51 -20.48
CA HIS A 97 -11.27 -1.65 -20.19
C HIS A 97 -11.70 -3.11 -20.31
N ILE A 98 -11.95 -3.75 -19.17
CA ILE A 98 -12.44 -5.13 -19.13
C ILE A 98 -13.98 -5.12 -19.13
N PRO A 99 -14.64 -5.80 -20.09
CA PRO A 99 -16.09 -5.97 -20.06
C PRO A 99 -16.57 -6.66 -18.78
N VAL A 100 -17.75 -6.28 -18.28
CA VAL A 100 -18.27 -6.79 -17.00
C VAL A 100 -18.36 -8.32 -16.95
N PHE A 101 -18.66 -8.97 -18.07
CA PHE A 101 -18.74 -10.44 -18.13
C PHE A 101 -17.36 -11.13 -18.02
N GLU A 102 -16.27 -10.44 -18.38
CA GLU A 102 -14.89 -10.90 -18.22
C GLU A 102 -14.28 -10.48 -16.88
N ALA A 103 -14.86 -9.50 -16.19
CA ALA A 103 -14.34 -9.01 -14.90
C ALA A 103 -14.20 -10.12 -13.85
N ARG A 104 -15.11 -11.12 -13.85
CA ARG A 104 -15.00 -12.26 -12.93
C ARG A 104 -13.76 -13.12 -13.21
N ILE A 105 -13.31 -13.21 -14.45
CA ILE A 105 -12.12 -13.99 -14.83
C ILE A 105 -10.85 -13.22 -14.42
N PHE A 106 -10.89 -11.89 -14.49
CA PHE A 106 -9.76 -11.03 -14.12
C PHE A 106 -9.61 -10.79 -12.60
N PHE A 107 -10.71 -10.68 -11.86
CA PHE A 107 -10.69 -10.38 -10.41
C PHE A 107 -11.11 -11.57 -9.52
N GLY A 108 -11.53 -12.69 -10.12
CA GLY A 108 -12.01 -13.86 -9.41
C GLY A 108 -10.90 -14.81 -8.97
N ASN A 109 -10.11 -14.37 -8.00
CA ASN A 109 -9.37 -15.21 -7.03
C ASN A 109 -8.87 -14.31 -5.88
N CYS A 110 -9.74 -13.43 -5.38
CA CYS A 110 -9.58 -12.78 -4.09
C CYS A 110 -10.47 -13.48 -3.06
#